data_AF-A0A2T7U8D7-F1
#
_entry.id   AF-A0A2T7U8D7-F1
#
_cell.length_a   1.000
_cell.length_b   1.000
_cell.length_c   1.000
_cell.angle_alpha   90.00
_cell.angle_beta   90.00
_cell.angle_gamma   90.00
#
_symmetry.space_group_name_H-M   'P 1'
#
loop_
_entity.id
_entity.type
_entity.pdbx_description
1 polymer ?
#
loop_
_entity_poly.entity_id
_entity_poly.type
_entity_poly.pdbx_seq_one_letter_code
_entity_poly.pdbx_strand_id
1 'polypeptide(L)'
;MKTTLDLPDELVREMKLRALMQGRTLRDLAADFLRQGLGMGALRPATPPPGSRVEIGADGLPIIRGSDDAPSRSMTAEALIKLEQDLLTQEDMQRGGLSL
;
A
#
# COMPACT_ATOMS: atom_id res chain seq x y z
N MET A 1 12.90 -29.53 -8.41
CA MET A 1 12.05 -30.61 -8.96
C MET A 1 11.13 -30.05 -10.05
N LYS A 2 10.87 -30.82 -11.11
CA LYS A 2 9.89 -30.49 -12.16
C LYS A 2 8.60 -31.22 -11.82
N THR A 3 7.50 -30.49 -11.79
CA THR A 3 6.17 -31.03 -11.49
C THR A 3 5.21 -30.55 -12.59
N THR A 4 4.28 -31.41 -12.98
CA THR A 4 3.20 -31.08 -13.91
C THR A 4 1.94 -30.84 -13.09
N LEU A 5 1.24 -29.74 -13.34
CA LEU A 5 -0.01 -29.35 -12.69
C LEU A 5 -1.04 -29.08 -13.77
N ASP A 6 -2.19 -29.74 -13.70
CA ASP A 6 -3.32 -29.44 -14.58
C ASP A 6 -4.08 -28.23 -14.02
N LEU A 7 -4.17 -27.18 -14.82
CA LEU A 7 -4.80 -25.91 -14.46
C LEU A 7 -5.84 -25.55 -15.53
N PRO A 8 -6.95 -24.89 -15.14
CA PRO A 8 -7.90 -24.35 -16.11
C PRO A 8 -7.22 -23.38 -17.09
N ASP A 9 -7.58 -23.45 -18.37
CA ASP A 9 -6.97 -22.62 -19.43
C ASP A 9 -7.07 -21.13 -19.15
N GLU A 10 -8.19 -20.68 -18.58
CA GLU A 10 -8.40 -19.30 -18.16
C GLU A 10 -7.34 -18.84 -17.14
N LEU A 11 -6.99 -19.71 -16.20
CA LEU A 11 -6.04 -19.40 -15.13
C LEU A 11 -4.63 -19.33 -15.69
N VAL A 12 -4.28 -20.24 -16.59
CA VAL A 12 -2.99 -20.22 -17.31
C VAL A 12 -2.86 -18.95 -18.16
N ARG A 13 -3.94 -18.52 -18.82
CA ARG A 13 -3.97 -17.28 -19.62
C ARG A 13 -3.73 -16.05 -18.75
N GLU A 14 -4.44 -15.92 -17.63
CA GLU A 14 -4.25 -14.79 -16.69
C GLU A 14 -2.84 -14.77 -16.10
N MET A 15 -2.29 -15.94 -15.73
CA MET A 15 -0.91 -16.02 -15.24
C MET A 15 0.10 -15.56 -16.29
N LYS A 16 -0.09 -15.92 -17.57
CA LYS A 16 0.77 -15.46 -18.68
C LYS A 16 0.70 -13.95 -18.88
N LEU A 17 -0.51 -13.37 -18.87
CA LEU A 17 -0.70 -11.93 -18.99
C LEU A 17 0.00 -11.17 -17.86
N ARG A 18 -0.18 -11.62 -16.62
CA ARG A 18 0.45 -11.01 -15.44
C ARG A 18 1.98 -11.16 -15.47
N ALA A 19 2.50 -12.30 -15.92
CA ALA A 19 3.94 -12.50 -16.10
C ALA A 19 4.53 -11.51 -17.12
N LEU A 20 3.83 -11.32 -18.24
CA LEU A 20 4.21 -10.35 -19.28
C LEU A 20 4.19 -8.91 -18.75
N MET A 21 3.11 -8.49 -18.08
CA MET A 21 2.98 -7.15 -17.51
C MET A 21 4.06 -6.83 -16.46
N GLN A 22 4.51 -7.83 -15.71
CA GLN A 22 5.54 -7.67 -14.69
C GLN A 22 6.97 -7.87 -15.22
N GLY A 23 7.14 -8.25 -16.49
CA GLY A 23 8.45 -8.58 -17.06
C GLY A 23 9.10 -9.81 -16.39
N ARG A 24 8.30 -10.77 -15.94
CA ARG A 24 8.76 -11.97 -15.20
C ARG A 24 8.46 -13.25 -15.97
N THR A 25 9.16 -14.32 -15.65
CA THR A 25 8.84 -15.63 -16.22
C THR A 25 7.58 -16.23 -15.58
N LEU A 26 6.81 -17.00 -16.34
CA LEU A 26 5.64 -17.72 -15.83
C LEU A 26 6.01 -18.68 -14.68
N ARG A 27 7.20 -19.28 -14.76
CA ARG A 27 7.75 -20.18 -13.73
C ARG A 27 7.93 -19.45 -12.39
N ASP A 28 8.55 -18.27 -12.41
CA ASP A 28 8.81 -17.51 -11.17
C ASP A 28 7.50 -17.01 -10.57
N LEU A 29 6.57 -16.56 -11.41
CA LEU A 29 5.23 -16.15 -10.97
C LEU A 29 4.46 -17.31 -10.32
N ALA A 30 4.48 -18.50 -10.95
CA ALA A 30 3.83 -19.69 -10.41
C ALA A 30 4.44 -20.12 -9.06
N ALA A 31 5.78 -20.09 -8.94
CA ALA A 31 6.46 -20.41 -7.70
C ALA A 31 6.08 -19.44 -6.56
N ASP A 32 5.95 -18.14 -6.85
CA ASP A 32 5.53 -17.15 -5.86
C ASP A 32 4.08 -17.35 -5.42
N PHE A 33 3.16 -17.64 -6.34
CA PHE A 33 1.78 -17.93 -5.98
C PHE A 33 1.66 -19.20 -5.13
N LEU A 34 2.42 -20.25 -5.45
CA LEU A 34 2.46 -21.46 -4.62
C LEU A 34 3.01 -21.18 -3.23
N ARG A 35 4.08 -20.37 -3.11
CA ARG A 35 4.60 -19.96 -1.79
C ARG A 35 3.58 -19.16 -1.00
N GLN A 36 2.89 -18.22 -1.63
CA GLN A 36 1.84 -17.41 -1.00
C GLN A 36 0.68 -18.28 -0.52
N GLY A 37 0.19 -19.21 -1.36
CA GLY A 37 -0.89 -20.13 -1.00
C GLY A 37 -0.52 -21.10 0.13
N LEU A 38 0.77 -21.43 0.27
CA LEU A 38 1.29 -22.26 1.35
C LEU A 38 1.71 -21.46 2.60
N GLY A 39 1.47 -20.14 2.64
CA GLY A 39 1.89 -19.27 3.75
C GLY A 39 3.40 -19.11 3.89
N MET A 40 4.17 -19.57 2.91
CA MET A 40 5.64 -19.44 2.84
C MET A 40 6.11 -18.15 2.17
N GLY A 41 5.21 -17.45 1.50
CA GLY A 41 5.49 -16.14 0.96
C GLY A 41 5.46 -15.12 2.08
N ALA A 42 6.60 -14.47 2.37
CA ALA A 42 6.53 -13.16 2.99
C ALA A 42 5.57 -12.33 2.12
N LEU A 43 4.52 -11.75 2.72
CA LEU A 43 3.75 -10.69 2.10
C LEU A 43 4.79 -9.70 1.60
N ARG A 44 5.06 -9.69 0.29
CA ARG A 44 6.07 -8.78 -0.26
C ARG A 44 5.52 -7.40 0.09
N PRO A 45 6.15 -6.65 1.01
CA PRO A 45 5.67 -5.31 1.29
C PRO A 45 5.69 -4.63 -0.07
N ALA A 46 4.53 -4.11 -0.51
CA ALA A 46 4.46 -3.37 -1.75
C ALA A 46 5.52 -2.29 -1.63
N THR A 47 6.63 -2.45 -2.34
CA THR A 47 7.74 -1.52 -2.22
C THR A 47 7.20 -0.23 -2.81
N PRO A 48 7.11 0.85 -2.02
CA PRO A 48 6.57 2.09 -2.51
C PRO A 48 7.35 2.52 -3.77
N PRO A 49 6.70 3.09 -4.79
CA PRO A 49 7.41 3.57 -5.97
C PRO A 49 8.49 4.60 -5.56
N PRO A 50 9.59 4.72 -6.32
CA PRO A 50 10.60 5.74 -6.07
C PRO A 50 9.95 7.14 -5.99
N GLY A 51 10.21 7.86 -4.89
CA GLY A 51 9.58 9.16 -4.62
C GLY A 51 8.24 9.12 -3.87
N SER A 52 7.75 7.93 -3.50
CA SER A 52 6.62 7.79 -2.57
C SER A 52 6.99 8.36 -1.20
N ARG A 53 6.08 9.15 -0.62
CA ARG A 53 6.16 9.61 0.78
C ARG A 53 5.66 8.56 1.77
N VAL A 54 5.13 7.45 1.28
CA VAL A 54 4.64 6.34 2.11
C VAL A 54 5.74 5.29 2.22
N GLU A 55 6.09 4.93 3.45
CA GLU A 55 7.00 3.85 3.82
C GLU A 55 6.23 2.78 4.61
N ILE A 56 6.73 1.54 4.65
CA ILE A 56 6.18 0.50 5.53
C ILE A 56 7.10 0.38 6.74
N GLY A 57 6.57 0.64 7.93
CA GLY A 57 7.27 0.49 9.20
C GLY A 57 7.66 -0.96 9.49
N ALA A 58 8.57 -1.14 10.45
CA ALA A 58 8.99 -2.48 10.89
C ALA A 58 7.84 -3.30 11.51
N ASP A 59 6.81 -2.61 12.01
CA ASP A 59 5.55 -3.16 12.52
C ASP A 59 4.52 -3.49 11.42
N GLY A 60 4.84 -3.19 10.15
CA GLY A 60 3.96 -3.40 9.02
C GLY A 60 2.95 -2.26 8.80
N LEU A 61 2.98 -1.18 9.59
CA LEU A 61 2.07 -0.05 9.43
C LEU A 61 2.62 0.97 8.42
N PRO A 62 1.75 1.65 7.64
CA PRO A 62 2.19 2.69 6.73
C PRO A 62 2.63 3.94 7.50
N ILE A 63 3.81 4.46 7.17
CA ILE A 63 4.35 5.72 7.65
C ILE A 63 4.27 6.73 6.50
N ILE A 64 3.54 7.83 6.71
CA ILE A 64 3.41 8.90 5.72
C ILE A 64 4.36 10.04 6.12
N ARG A 65 5.44 10.23 5.35
CA ARG A 65 6.42 11.30 5.57
C ARG A 65 5.85 12.64 5.10
N GLY A 66 5.83 13.62 5.99
CA GLY A 66 5.58 15.02 5.63
C GLY A 66 6.66 15.55 4.69
N SER A 67 6.35 16.61 3.94
CA SER A 67 7.36 17.28 3.11
C SER A 67 8.29 18.15 3.96
N ASP A 68 9.51 18.36 3.45
CA ASP A 68 10.50 19.19 4.14
C ASP A 68 10.09 20.67 4.25
N ASP A 69 9.20 21.13 3.38
CA ASP A 69 8.62 22.47 3.34
C ASP A 69 7.25 22.56 4.03
N ALA A 70 6.80 21.50 4.71
CA ALA A 70 5.50 21.50 5.36
C ALA A 70 5.43 22.60 6.44
N PRO A 71 4.38 23.44 6.46
CA PRO A 71 4.20 24.49 7.47
C PRO A 71 4.30 23.96 8.90
N SER A 72 3.82 22.73 9.12
CA SER A 72 3.85 22.03 10.40
C SER A 72 5.24 21.89 11.03
N ARG A 73 6.32 21.96 10.24
CA ARG A 73 7.70 21.93 10.76
C ARG A 73 8.10 23.19 11.53
N SER A 74 7.40 24.29 11.28
CA SER A 74 7.68 25.61 11.89
C SER A 74 6.64 26.05 12.92
N MET A 75 5.53 25.31 13.02
CA MET A 75 4.45 25.60 13.97
C MET A 75 4.81 25.08 15.36
N THR A 76 4.32 25.77 16.40
CA THR A 76 4.40 25.24 17.77
C THR A 76 3.43 24.07 17.95
N ALA A 77 3.65 23.26 18.98
CA ALA A 77 2.76 22.14 19.30
C ALA A 77 1.33 22.62 19.55
N GLU A 78 1.16 23.75 20.25
CA GLU A 78 -0.15 24.33 20.55
C GLU A 78 -0.87 24.79 19.29
N ALA A 79 -0.13 25.40 18.35
CA ALA A 79 -0.69 25.82 17.07
C ALA A 79 -1.14 24.63 16.22
N LEU A 80 -0.38 23.53 16.25
CA LEU A 80 -0.74 22.28 15.56
C LEU A 80 -2.00 21.65 16.15
N ILE A 81 -2.07 21.54 17.47
CA ILE A 81 -3.24 20.99 18.18
C ILE A 81 -4.49 21.83 17.88
N LYS A 82 -4.35 23.16 17.90
CA LYS A 82 -5.46 24.06 17.57
C LYS A 82 -5.95 23.86 16.14
N LEU A 83 -5.03 23.78 15.18
CA LEU A 83 -5.36 23.53 13.77
C LEU A 83 -6.10 22.20 13.59
N GLU A 84 -5.65 21.14 14.25
CA GLU A 84 -6.31 19.84 14.24
C GLU A 84 -7.75 19.93 14.79
N GLN A 85 -7.92 20.54 15.96
CA GLN A 85 -9.24 20.72 16.58
C GLN A 85 -10.21 21.51 15.71
N ASP A 86 -9.73 22.60 15.12
CA ASP A 86 -10.53 23.47 14.24
C ASP A 86 -10.98 22.68 12.99
N LEU A 87 -10.09 21.88 12.38
CA LEU A 87 -10.40 21.05 11.21
C LEU A 87 -11.39 19.91 11.53
N LEU A 88 -11.18 19.19 12.64
CA LEU A 88 -12.08 18.12 13.07
C LEU A 88 -13.48 18.67 13.35
N THR A 89 -13.57 19.81 14.04
CA THR A 89 -14.85 20.47 14.33
C THR A 89 -15.56 20.87 13.04
N GLN A 90 -14.82 21.43 12.07
CA GLN A 90 -15.38 21.80 10.78
C GLN A 90 -15.90 20.57 10.02
N GLU A 91 -15.17 19.46 10.02
CA GLU A 91 -15.59 18.22 9.36
C GLU A 91 -16.84 17.62 10.01
N ASP A 92 -16.90 17.58 11.34
CA ASP A 92 -18.06 17.09 12.09
C ASP A 92 -19.31 17.92 11.79
N MET A 93 -19.17 19.25 11.74
CA MET A 93 -20.25 20.16 11.35
C MET A 93 -20.74 19.90 9.92
N GLN A 94 -19.81 19.72 8.98
CA GLN A 94 -20.14 19.38 7.59
C GLN A 94 -20.89 18.04 7.49
N ARG A 95 -20.41 17.00 8.19
CA ARG A 95 -21.06 15.68 8.22
C ARG A 95 -22.41 15.71 8.90
N GLY A 96 -22.57 16.58 9.90
CA GLY A 96 -23.84 16.82 10.60
C GLY A 96 -24.82 17.71 9.84
N GLY A 97 -24.43 18.29 8.70
CA GLY A 97 -25.26 19.22 7.94
C GLY A 97 -25.52 20.56 8.65
N LEU A 98 -24.64 20.93 9.57
CA LEU A 98 -24.71 22.18 10.33
C LEU A 98 -23.83 23.24 9.63
N SER A 99 -24.43 24.38 9.28
CA SER A 99 -23.66 25.51 8.74
C SER A 99 -22.98 26.30 9.87
N LEU A 100 -21.81 26.87 9.57
CA LEU A 100 -21.10 27.86 10.39
C LEU A 100 -21.97 29.11 10.63
#